data_AF-A0A8S4RAE6-F1
#
_entry.id   AF-A0A8S4RAE6-F1
#
_cell.length_a   1.000
_cell.length_b   1.000
_cell.length_c   1.000
_cell.angle_alpha   90.00
_cell.angle_beta   90.00
_cell.angle_gamma   90.00
#
_symmetry.space_group_name_H-M   'P 1'
#
loop_
_entity.id
_entity.type
_entity.pdbx_description
1 polymer ?
#
loop_
_entity_poly.entity_id
_entity_poly.type
_entity_poly.pdbx_seq_one_letter_code
_entity_poly.pdbx_strand_id
1 'polypeptide(L)'
;MNQMNMHVPMNPVGSNPNVNMPMQPMSSVSLMPIPSPQQMQQVQQAIPQQPQQDKMDNISKVKTLMGSLRESLPMTLKSAAQILHQNYNVDSSTQKGMDNPVPRFDKNLEEFFSLCDQMELHLRTAITCIQQAQSAAHYLPLTVIPSRLDSGSSAQETTLSYPQYLNTVRLQISYAKDIHDTLVAAAQNISPAE
;
A
#
# COMPACT_ATOMS: atom_id res chain seq x y z
N MET A 1 12.03 45.47 32.73
CA MET A 1 12.70 44.96 31.51
C MET A 1 11.75 43.96 30.87
N ASN A 2 11.12 44.40 29.77
CA ASN A 2 9.96 43.80 29.10
C ASN A 2 10.42 42.59 28.25
N GLN A 3 9.89 41.38 28.45
CA GLN A 3 8.69 40.74 27.85
C GLN A 3 8.57 40.75 26.32
N MET A 4 8.43 39.52 25.79
CA MET A 4 8.44 39.06 24.40
C MET A 4 7.26 39.55 23.56
N ASN A 5 7.54 39.92 22.30
CA ASN A 5 6.56 40.31 21.30
C ASN A 5 6.45 39.21 20.22
N MET A 6 5.44 38.34 20.31
CA MET A 6 4.99 37.46 19.22
C MET A 6 3.98 38.23 18.36
N HIS A 7 4.28 38.41 17.07
CA HIS A 7 3.45 39.14 16.13
C HIS A 7 2.83 38.17 15.12
N VAL A 8 1.50 38.02 15.14
CA VAL A 8 0.71 37.35 14.11
C VAL A 8 -0.33 38.36 13.61
N PRO A 9 -0.29 38.82 12.36
CA PRO A 9 -1.33 39.70 11.84
C PRO A 9 -2.49 38.88 11.24
N MET A 10 -3.67 39.09 11.82
CA MET A 10 -4.99 38.77 11.28
C MET A 10 -5.37 39.77 10.19
N ASN A 11 -5.97 39.27 9.11
CA ASN A 11 -6.49 40.04 7.99
C ASN A 11 -7.98 40.37 8.22
N PRO A 12 -8.46 41.62 8.14
CA PRO A 12 -9.88 41.89 8.12
C PRO A 12 -10.41 42.11 6.70
N VAL A 13 -11.52 41.42 6.41
CA VAL A 13 -12.49 41.68 5.35
C VAL A 13 -13.16 43.03 5.58
N GLY A 14 -13.31 43.84 4.53
CA GLY A 14 -14.01 45.12 4.58
C GLY A 14 -14.40 45.61 3.19
N SER A 15 -15.69 45.86 3.03
CA SER A 15 -16.50 46.05 1.82
C SER A 15 -16.65 47.52 1.36
N ASN A 16 -16.56 47.77 0.04
CA ASN A 16 -17.26 48.77 -0.84
C ASN A 16 -17.36 50.28 -0.43
N PRO A 17 -17.81 51.21 -1.31
CA PRO A 17 -17.68 51.34 -2.78
C PRO A 17 -17.36 52.79 -3.29
N ASN A 18 -17.02 52.88 -4.59
CA ASN A 18 -17.34 53.94 -5.56
C ASN A 18 -16.68 55.36 -5.50
N VAL A 19 -16.42 55.87 -6.72
CA VAL A 19 -16.51 57.25 -7.22
C VAL A 19 -15.23 57.84 -7.85
N ASN A 20 -15.40 58.23 -9.13
CA ASN A 20 -14.72 59.27 -9.93
C ASN A 20 -13.49 58.98 -10.81
N MET A 21 -13.77 58.91 -12.12
CA MET A 21 -13.01 59.52 -13.25
C MET A 21 -12.87 61.06 -13.08
N PRO A 22 -11.96 61.80 -13.79
CA PRO A 22 -11.73 61.71 -15.25
C PRO A 22 -10.30 61.99 -15.81
N MET A 23 -10.15 61.58 -17.09
CA MET A 23 -9.29 62.03 -18.22
C MET A 23 -7.98 62.83 -17.99
N GLN A 24 -6.89 62.39 -18.65
CA GLN A 24 -6.28 63.03 -19.85
C GLN A 24 -4.99 62.28 -20.35
N PRO A 25 -4.44 62.56 -21.57
CA PRO A 25 -4.20 61.51 -22.57
C PRO A 25 -2.72 61.25 -22.96
N MET A 26 -2.57 60.30 -23.89
CA MET A 26 -1.66 60.27 -25.06
C MET A 26 -0.43 59.32 -25.03
N SER A 27 -0.35 58.57 -26.14
CA SER A 27 0.88 58.15 -26.85
C SER A 27 1.57 56.85 -26.44
N SER A 28 1.21 55.74 -27.08
CA SER A 28 2.09 55.03 -28.02
C SER A 28 1.40 53.79 -28.60
N VAL A 29 1.29 53.80 -29.92
CA VAL A 29 0.83 52.69 -30.75
C VAL A 29 2.03 51.80 -31.06
N SER A 30 1.91 50.49 -30.85
CA SER A 30 2.64 49.49 -31.64
C SER A 30 1.83 48.21 -31.74
N LEU A 31 1.89 47.65 -32.94
CA LEU A 31 0.93 46.73 -33.55
C LEU A 31 1.08 45.27 -33.10
N MET A 32 -0.05 44.55 -33.17
CA MET A 32 -0.24 43.10 -33.31
C MET A 32 0.75 42.42 -34.30
N PRO A 33 1.05 41.09 -34.20
CA PRO A 33 0.02 40.08 -34.50
C PRO A 33 0.03 38.76 -33.69
N ILE A 34 -1.17 38.17 -33.71
CA ILE A 34 -1.61 36.82 -33.34
C ILE A 34 -0.81 35.72 -34.05
N PRO A 35 -0.56 34.58 -33.36
CA PRO A 35 -0.44 33.29 -34.04
C PRO A 35 -1.47 32.24 -33.53
N SER A 36 -2.30 31.80 -34.48
CA SER A 36 -2.80 30.45 -34.80
C SER A 36 -2.99 29.35 -33.71
N PRO A 37 -4.19 28.74 -33.61
CA PRO A 37 -4.40 27.45 -32.95
C PRO A 37 -4.44 26.30 -33.97
N GLN A 38 -3.29 25.69 -34.29
CA GLN A 38 -3.23 24.41 -35.00
C GLN A 38 -2.00 23.61 -34.56
N GLN A 39 -2.18 22.69 -33.61
CA GLN A 39 -1.44 21.44 -33.51
C GLN A 39 -2.13 20.54 -32.49
N MET A 40 -3.10 19.76 -32.96
CA MET A 40 -3.69 18.65 -32.25
C MET A 40 -3.60 17.43 -33.16
N GLN A 41 -2.48 16.70 -33.12
CA GLN A 41 -2.41 15.28 -33.50
C GLN A 41 -0.99 14.74 -33.31
N GLN A 42 -0.78 14.06 -32.18
CA GLN A 42 -0.12 12.75 -32.06
C GLN A 42 0.10 12.48 -30.57
N VAL A 43 -0.98 12.10 -29.87
CA VAL A 43 -0.82 11.32 -28.63
C VAL A 43 -0.73 9.87 -29.07
N GLN A 44 0.51 9.40 -29.13
CA GLN A 44 0.87 7.99 -29.17
C GLN A 44 0.02 7.25 -28.12
N GLN A 45 -0.85 6.35 -28.57
CA GLN A 45 -1.51 5.38 -27.70
C GLN A 45 -0.42 4.42 -27.18
N ALA A 46 0.25 4.83 -26.11
CA ALA A 46 0.87 3.90 -25.21
C ALA A 46 -0.27 3.14 -24.53
N ILE A 47 -0.50 1.90 -24.94
CA ILE A 47 -1.24 0.92 -24.14
C ILE A 47 -0.58 0.95 -22.76
N PRO A 48 -1.27 1.38 -21.69
CA PRO A 48 -0.78 1.09 -20.36
C PRO A 48 -0.89 -0.43 -20.26
N GLN A 49 0.26 -1.13 -20.27
CA GLN A 49 0.33 -2.44 -19.66
C GLN A 49 -0.37 -2.30 -18.31
N GLN A 50 -1.38 -3.16 -18.09
CA GLN A 50 -2.12 -3.21 -16.85
C GLN A 50 -1.16 -3.05 -15.66
N PRO A 51 -1.54 -2.28 -14.63
CA PRO A 51 -0.83 -2.35 -13.37
C PRO A 51 -1.07 -3.77 -12.82
N GLN A 52 -0.15 -4.68 -13.12
CA GLN A 52 0.10 -5.93 -12.42
C GLN A 52 0.68 -5.61 -11.02
N GLN A 53 0.07 -4.63 -10.34
CA GLN A 53 0.74 -3.75 -9.37
C GLN A 53 0.58 -4.20 -7.91
N ASP A 54 -0.19 -5.25 -7.64
CA ASP A 54 -0.35 -5.78 -6.28
C ASP A 54 0.01 -7.26 -6.14
N LYS A 55 0.29 -7.95 -7.25
CA LYS A 55 0.77 -9.33 -7.19
C LYS A 55 2.25 -9.28 -6.80
N MET A 56 2.50 -9.38 -5.49
CA MET A 56 3.77 -9.72 -4.83
C MET A 56 4.68 -8.58 -4.32
N ASP A 57 4.11 -7.58 -3.66
CA ASP A 57 4.91 -6.79 -2.69
C ASP A 57 5.48 -7.72 -1.59
N ASN A 58 4.68 -8.68 -1.09
CA ASN A 58 5.13 -9.63 -0.07
C ASN A 58 6.33 -10.50 -0.52
N ILE A 59 6.34 -11.04 -1.75
CA ILE A 59 7.48 -11.86 -2.21
C ILE A 59 8.69 -10.97 -2.52
N SER A 60 8.47 -9.76 -3.01
CA SER A 60 9.56 -8.79 -3.21
C SER A 60 10.19 -8.40 -1.88
N LYS A 61 9.39 -8.17 -0.83
CA LYS A 61 9.84 -7.95 0.55
C LYS A 61 10.64 -9.13 1.10
N VAL A 62 10.18 -10.38 0.91
CA VAL A 62 10.94 -11.57 1.29
C VAL A 62 12.29 -11.63 0.58
N LYS A 63 12.35 -11.32 -0.73
CA LYS A 63 13.62 -11.28 -1.47
C LYS A 63 14.58 -10.23 -0.93
N THR A 64 14.07 -9.07 -0.51
CA THR A 64 14.89 -8.05 0.17
C THR A 64 15.40 -8.55 1.52
N LEU A 65 14.51 -9.13 2.34
CA LEU A 65 14.86 -9.67 3.67
C LEU A 65 15.86 -10.81 3.60
N MET A 66 15.85 -11.62 2.53
CA MET A 66 16.87 -12.64 2.28
C MET A 66 18.30 -12.07 2.24
N GLY A 67 18.48 -10.81 1.80
CA GLY A 67 19.77 -10.13 1.84
C GLY A 67 20.21 -9.89 3.28
N SER A 68 19.36 -9.22 4.08
CA SER A 68 19.63 -8.94 5.49
C SER A 68 19.82 -10.21 6.33
N LEU A 69 19.07 -11.28 6.04
CA LEU A 69 19.21 -12.57 6.72
C LEU A 69 20.59 -13.21 6.46
N ARG A 70 21.10 -13.11 5.23
CA ARG A 70 22.43 -13.62 4.86
C ARG A 70 23.56 -12.88 5.57
N GLU A 71 23.35 -11.64 5.96
CA GLU A 71 24.32 -10.84 6.72
C GLU A 71 24.19 -11.07 8.23
N SER A 72 22.95 -11.11 8.75
CA SER A 72 22.65 -11.27 10.17
C SER A 72 23.10 -12.63 10.73
N LEU A 73 22.94 -13.72 9.97
CA LEU A 73 23.30 -15.06 10.42
C LEU A 73 24.82 -15.22 10.71
N PRO A 74 25.73 -14.90 9.77
CA PRO A 74 27.17 -14.89 10.06
C PRO A 74 27.55 -13.96 11.22
N MET A 75 26.88 -12.81 11.34
CA MET A 75 27.16 -11.87 12.42
C MET A 75 26.81 -12.43 13.80
N THR A 76 25.66 -13.09 13.90
CA THR A 76 25.20 -13.82 15.08
C THR A 76 26.21 -14.91 15.46
N LEU A 77 26.59 -15.77 14.50
CA LEU A 77 27.56 -16.84 14.72
C LEU A 77 28.94 -16.31 15.14
N LYS A 78 29.41 -15.23 14.52
CA LYS A 78 30.68 -14.58 14.90
C LYS A 78 30.64 -14.07 16.33
N SER A 79 29.55 -13.40 16.73
CA SER A 79 29.40 -12.92 18.11
C SER A 79 29.31 -14.06 19.12
N ALA A 80 28.64 -15.16 18.79
CA ALA A 80 28.60 -16.35 19.65
C ALA A 80 29.99 -16.97 19.83
N ALA A 81 30.75 -17.12 18.73
CA ALA A 81 32.12 -17.64 18.77
C ALA A 81 33.05 -16.75 19.62
N GLN A 82 32.88 -15.42 19.55
CA GLN A 82 33.63 -14.48 20.39
C GLN A 82 33.31 -14.65 21.88
N ILE A 83 32.05 -14.87 22.25
CA ILE A 83 31.67 -15.16 23.65
C ILE A 83 32.31 -16.45 24.13
N LEU A 84 32.23 -17.53 23.32
CA LEU A 84 32.84 -18.81 23.68
C LEU A 84 34.36 -18.70 23.87
N HIS A 85 35.04 -17.99 22.96
CA HIS A 85 36.48 -17.77 23.06
C HIS A 85 36.86 -16.91 24.27
N GLN A 86 36.07 -15.88 24.58
CA GLN A 86 36.27 -15.07 25.78
C GLN A 86 36.11 -15.90 27.05
N ASN A 87 35.05 -16.72 27.15
CA ASN A 87 34.84 -17.60 28.30
C ASN A 87 36.03 -18.55 28.50
N TYR A 88 36.52 -19.16 27.42
CA TYR A 88 37.72 -20.00 27.47
C TYR A 88 38.98 -19.27 27.98
N ASN A 89 39.21 -18.02 27.56
CA ASN A 89 40.37 -17.23 27.99
C ASN A 89 40.28 -16.81 29.47
N VAL A 90 39.06 -16.56 29.96
CA VAL A 90 38.77 -16.31 31.38
C VAL A 90 39.09 -17.56 32.20
N ASP A 91 38.60 -18.73 31.78
CA ASP A 91 38.79 -20.00 32.50
C ASP A 91 40.25 -20.46 32.49
N SER A 92 40.95 -20.28 31.38
CA SER A 92 42.37 -20.67 31.23
C SER A 92 43.35 -19.71 31.92
N SER A 93 42.87 -18.69 32.64
CA SER A 93 43.69 -17.68 33.33
C SER A 93 44.67 -16.92 32.41
N THR A 94 44.48 -17.01 31.09
CA THR A 94 45.34 -16.39 30.09
C THR A 94 45.04 -14.90 29.92
N GLN A 95 43.86 -14.45 30.36
CA GLN A 95 43.43 -13.06 30.25
C GLN A 95 43.88 -12.22 31.46
N LYS A 96 45.13 -11.75 31.44
CA LYS A 96 45.61 -10.73 32.41
C LYS A 96 45.20 -9.34 31.96
N GLY A 97 44.03 -8.92 32.41
CA GLY A 97 43.53 -7.54 32.34
C GLY A 97 43.23 -7.02 30.94
N MET A 98 41.95 -6.90 30.57
CA MET A 98 41.48 -5.75 29.79
C MET A 98 39.95 -5.72 29.60
N ASP A 99 39.46 -4.48 29.55
CA ASP A 99 38.26 -3.94 28.90
C ASP A 99 38.03 -4.49 27.48
N ASN A 100 37.65 -5.77 27.37
CA ASN A 100 37.22 -6.30 26.09
C ASN A 100 35.74 -5.97 25.89
N PRO A 101 35.34 -5.30 24.79
CA PRO A 101 33.95 -4.93 24.58
C PRO A 101 33.07 -6.18 24.59
N VAL A 102 31.97 -6.13 25.36
CA VAL A 102 30.99 -7.21 25.46
C VAL A 102 30.45 -7.52 24.07
N PRO A 103 30.63 -8.75 23.56
CA PRO A 103 30.06 -9.14 22.28
C PRO A 103 28.54 -8.98 22.32
N ARG A 104 27.96 -8.24 21.36
CA ARG A 104 26.51 -7.98 21.29
C ARG A 104 25.73 -9.15 20.69
N PHE A 105 25.93 -10.35 21.22
CA PHE A 105 25.27 -11.55 20.72
C PHE A 105 23.75 -11.45 20.81
N ASP A 106 23.20 -11.03 21.94
CA ASP A 106 21.75 -10.93 22.14
C ASP A 106 21.09 -10.06 21.07
N LYS A 107 21.72 -8.92 20.74
CA LYS A 107 21.23 -8.01 19.70
C LYS A 107 21.23 -8.68 18.31
N ASN A 108 22.33 -9.34 17.95
CA ASN A 108 22.43 -9.99 16.64
C ASN A 108 21.44 -11.15 16.52
N LEU A 109 21.24 -11.89 17.61
CA LEU A 109 20.29 -13.00 17.69
C LEU A 109 18.85 -12.50 17.57
N GLU A 110 18.49 -11.42 18.29
CA GLU A 110 17.18 -10.78 18.19
C GLU A 110 16.90 -10.27 16.77
N GLU A 111 17.87 -9.64 16.12
CA GLU A 111 17.77 -9.20 14.74
C GLU A 111 17.55 -10.38 13.77
N PHE A 112 18.29 -11.48 13.95
CA PHE A 112 18.11 -12.69 13.15
C PHE A 112 16.69 -13.27 13.25
N PHE A 113 16.17 -13.41 14.48
CA PHE A 113 14.80 -13.91 14.68
C PHE A 113 13.75 -12.93 14.15
N SER A 114 13.93 -11.63 14.36
CA SER A 114 13.01 -10.62 13.82
C SER A 114 12.91 -10.67 12.29
N LEU A 115 14.03 -10.91 11.60
CA LEU A 115 14.04 -11.11 10.15
C LEU A 115 13.29 -12.39 9.74
N CYS A 116 13.44 -13.48 10.49
CA CYS A 116 12.74 -14.74 10.23
C CYS A 116 11.21 -14.56 10.40
N ASP A 117 10.78 -13.91 11.49
CA ASP A 117 9.36 -13.64 11.76
C ASP A 117 8.73 -12.78 10.66
N GLN A 118 9.44 -11.75 10.21
CA GLN A 118 8.96 -10.88 9.14
C GLN A 118 8.86 -11.61 7.80
N MET A 119 9.84 -12.46 7.48
CA MET A 119 9.78 -13.30 6.29
C MET A 119 8.62 -14.30 6.35
N GLU A 120 8.41 -14.94 7.50
CA GLU A 120 7.29 -15.86 7.71
C GLU A 120 5.95 -15.15 7.49
N LEU A 121 5.77 -13.96 8.07
CA LEU A 121 4.56 -13.16 7.90
C LEU A 121 4.28 -12.85 6.43
N HIS A 122 5.29 -12.40 5.67
CA HIS A 122 5.12 -12.10 4.25
C HIS A 122 4.83 -13.35 3.43
N LEU A 123 5.48 -14.49 3.72
CA LEU A 123 5.22 -15.76 3.02
C LEU A 123 3.80 -16.27 3.29
N ARG A 124 3.35 -16.25 4.55
CA ARG A 124 1.97 -16.62 4.92
C ARG A 124 0.96 -15.73 4.21
N THR A 125 1.21 -14.41 4.18
CA THR A 125 0.35 -13.44 3.49
C THR A 125 0.30 -13.73 1.99
N ALA A 126 1.44 -14.00 1.35
CA ALA A 126 1.51 -14.32 -0.07
C ALA A 126 0.71 -15.59 -0.41
N ILE A 127 0.79 -16.64 0.42
CA ILE A 127 0.00 -17.87 0.26
C ILE A 127 -1.50 -17.54 0.30
N THR A 128 -1.95 -16.78 1.29
CA THR A 128 -3.36 -16.37 1.42
C THR A 128 -3.83 -15.58 0.20
N CYS A 129 -3.03 -14.63 -0.30
CA CYS A 129 -3.37 -13.88 -1.51
C CYS A 129 -3.49 -14.77 -2.75
N ILE A 130 -2.61 -15.78 -2.89
CA ILE A 130 -2.67 -16.75 -4.00
C ILE A 130 -3.95 -17.58 -3.90
N GLN A 131 -4.25 -18.12 -2.71
CA GLN A 131 -5.47 -18.91 -2.47
C GLN A 131 -6.73 -18.09 -2.71
N GLN A 132 -6.74 -16.83 -2.28
CA GLN A 132 -7.84 -15.90 -2.52
C GLN A 132 -8.02 -15.64 -4.02
N ALA A 133 -6.94 -15.41 -4.78
CA ALA A 133 -7.02 -15.20 -6.21
C ALA A 133 -7.52 -16.44 -6.97
N GLN A 134 -7.09 -17.64 -6.56
CA GLN A 134 -7.58 -18.91 -7.12
C GLN A 134 -9.07 -19.12 -6.82
N SER A 135 -9.48 -18.86 -5.58
CA SER A 135 -10.89 -18.97 -5.18
C SER A 135 -11.76 -17.96 -5.93
N ALA A 136 -11.31 -16.71 -6.04
CA ALA A 136 -11.99 -15.69 -6.80
C ALA A 136 -12.19 -16.12 -8.25
N ALA A 137 -11.15 -16.61 -8.93
CA ALA A 137 -11.25 -17.09 -10.31
C ALA A 137 -12.19 -18.30 -10.47
N HIS A 138 -12.32 -19.15 -9.45
CA HIS A 138 -13.20 -20.31 -9.48
C HIS A 138 -14.68 -19.95 -9.31
N TYR A 139 -15.00 -19.09 -8.33
CA TYR A 139 -16.38 -18.72 -8.00
C TYR A 139 -16.90 -17.52 -8.81
N LEU A 140 -15.99 -16.71 -9.36
CA LEU A 140 -16.32 -15.55 -10.16
C LEU A 140 -15.27 -15.36 -11.28
N PRO A 141 -15.53 -15.86 -12.50
CA PRO A 141 -14.60 -15.76 -13.64
C PRO A 141 -14.57 -14.34 -14.24
N LEU A 142 -14.61 -13.31 -13.40
CA LEU A 142 -14.54 -11.90 -13.75
C LEU A 142 -13.39 -11.28 -12.96
N THR A 143 -12.57 -10.49 -13.63
CA THR A 143 -11.45 -9.81 -12.97
C THR A 143 -11.99 -8.62 -12.18
N VAL A 144 -11.74 -8.58 -10.87
CA VAL A 144 -12.16 -7.47 -10.01
C VAL A 144 -11.02 -6.45 -9.90
N ILE A 145 -11.29 -5.20 -10.26
CA ILE A 145 -10.35 -4.09 -10.12
C ILE A 145 -10.46 -3.53 -8.69
N PRO A 146 -9.38 -3.60 -7.87
CA PRO A 146 -9.43 -3.17 -6.47
C PRO A 146 -9.56 -1.65 -6.29
N SER A 147 -9.08 -0.89 -7.29
CA SER A 147 -9.05 0.57 -7.20
C SER A 147 -10.46 1.15 -7.31
N ARG A 148 -10.83 1.97 -6.31
CA ARG A 148 -12.11 2.71 -6.27
C ARG A 148 -12.25 3.80 -7.34
N LEU A 149 -11.15 4.19 -8.00
CA LEU A 149 -11.09 5.37 -8.86
C LEU A 149 -11.12 5.09 -10.36
N ASP A 150 -11.07 3.83 -10.79
CA ASP A 150 -11.12 3.50 -12.21
C ASP A 150 -12.56 3.31 -12.69
N SER A 151 -13.29 4.43 -12.76
CA SER A 151 -14.45 4.56 -13.64
C SER A 151 -13.97 5.14 -14.98
N GLY A 152 -12.95 4.51 -15.56
CA GLY A 152 -12.44 4.81 -16.89
C GLY A 152 -13.19 3.97 -17.91
N SER A 153 -13.93 4.63 -18.79
CA SER A 153 -14.75 4.04 -19.85
C SER A 153 -13.95 3.10 -20.79
N SER A 154 -13.88 1.83 -20.44
CA SER A 154 -13.80 0.72 -21.39
C SER A 154 -14.36 -0.51 -20.70
N ALA A 155 -15.66 -0.73 -20.89
CA ALA A 155 -16.33 -1.95 -20.48
C ALA A 155 -15.73 -3.13 -21.25
N GLN A 156 -14.64 -3.71 -20.75
CA GLN A 156 -14.33 -5.09 -21.07
C GLN A 156 -15.36 -5.94 -20.32
N GLU A 157 -16.13 -6.73 -21.06
CA GLU A 157 -17.20 -7.61 -20.54
C GLU A 157 -16.72 -8.59 -19.45
N THR A 158 -15.41 -8.70 -19.25
CA THR A 158 -14.74 -9.63 -18.34
C THR A 158 -14.21 -8.99 -17.05
N THR A 159 -14.50 -7.70 -16.80
CA THR A 159 -13.99 -6.96 -15.62
C THR A 159 -15.10 -6.28 -14.81
N LEU A 160 -14.95 -6.32 -13.48
CA LEU A 160 -15.85 -5.66 -12.52
C LEU A 160 -15.07 -4.66 -11.66
N SER A 161 -15.67 -3.50 -11.41
CA SER A 161 -15.20 -2.62 -10.32
C SER A 161 -15.50 -3.23 -8.95
N TYR A 162 -14.75 -2.85 -7.91
CA TYR A 162 -14.99 -3.35 -6.55
C TYR A 162 -16.43 -3.11 -6.03
N PRO A 163 -17.08 -1.95 -6.26
CA PRO A 163 -18.48 -1.77 -5.90
C PRO A 163 -19.44 -2.70 -6.66
N GLN A 164 -19.21 -2.92 -7.95
CA GLN A 164 -20.02 -3.86 -8.75
C GLN A 164 -19.85 -5.29 -8.23
N TYR A 165 -18.62 -5.71 -7.93
CA TYR A 165 -18.33 -6.99 -7.29
C TYR A 165 -19.13 -7.18 -5.99
N LEU A 166 -19.11 -6.20 -5.08
CA LEU A 166 -19.87 -6.27 -3.83
C LEU A 166 -21.38 -6.40 -4.08
N ASN A 167 -21.92 -5.69 -5.07
CA ASN A 167 -23.33 -5.82 -5.43
C ASN A 167 -23.65 -7.21 -6.00
N THR A 168 -22.80 -7.76 -6.87
CA THR A 168 -22.93 -9.12 -7.41
C THR A 168 -22.95 -10.15 -6.28
N VAL A 169 -22.01 -10.06 -5.33
CA VAL A 169 -21.94 -10.97 -4.19
C VAL A 169 -23.20 -10.88 -3.32
N ARG A 170 -23.69 -9.67 -3.01
CA ARG A 170 -24.94 -9.49 -2.25
C ARG A 170 -26.14 -10.12 -2.96
N LEU A 171 -26.22 -9.96 -4.27
CA LEU A 171 -27.30 -10.52 -5.08
C LEU A 171 -27.23 -12.06 -5.09
N GLN A 172 -26.04 -12.64 -5.27
CA GLN A 172 -25.84 -14.10 -5.19
C GLN A 172 -26.25 -14.66 -3.81
N ILE A 173 -25.91 -13.97 -2.72
CA ILE A 173 -26.33 -14.34 -1.36
C ILE A 173 -27.85 -14.31 -1.22
N SER A 174 -28.50 -13.24 -1.72
CA SER A 174 -29.97 -13.13 -1.68
C SER A 174 -30.63 -14.26 -2.44
N TYR A 175 -30.18 -14.54 -3.67
CA TYR A 175 -30.75 -15.64 -4.46
C TYR A 175 -30.56 -17.00 -3.81
N ALA A 176 -29.38 -17.27 -3.23
CA ALA A 176 -29.15 -18.52 -2.50
C ALA A 176 -30.09 -18.63 -1.29
N LYS A 177 -30.33 -17.53 -0.57
CA LYS A 177 -31.29 -17.47 0.54
C LYS A 177 -32.72 -17.71 0.08
N ASP A 178 -33.15 -17.10 -1.01
CA ASP A 178 -34.52 -17.26 -1.53
C ASP A 178 -34.78 -18.71 -1.98
N ILE A 179 -33.81 -19.35 -2.63
CA ILE A 179 -33.87 -20.77 -2.98
C ILE A 179 -33.96 -21.63 -1.72
N HIS A 180 -33.10 -21.38 -0.72
CA HIS A 180 -33.13 -22.08 0.55
C HIS A 180 -34.50 -21.95 1.24
N ASP A 181 -35.02 -20.74 1.37
CA ASP A 181 -36.29 -20.47 2.05
C ASP A 181 -37.46 -21.15 1.31
N THR A 182 -37.42 -21.14 -0.03
CA THR A 182 -38.39 -21.86 -0.86
C THR A 182 -38.32 -23.38 -0.64
N LEU A 183 -37.11 -23.95 -0.61
CA LEU A 183 -36.90 -25.38 -0.36
C LEU A 183 -37.33 -25.79 1.06
N VAL A 184 -37.05 -24.97 2.07
CA VAL A 184 -37.50 -25.21 3.45
C VAL A 184 -39.02 -25.16 3.55
N ALA A 185 -39.67 -24.16 2.94
CA ALA A 185 -41.12 -24.07 2.91
C ALA A 185 -41.75 -25.29 2.20
N ALA A 186 -41.18 -25.71 1.07
CA ALA A 186 -41.62 -26.92 0.38
C ALA A 186 -41.43 -28.18 1.26
N ALA A 187 -40.28 -28.32 1.93
CA ALA A 187 -39.95 -29.43 2.82
C ALA A 187 -40.90 -29.56 4.03
N GLN A 188 -41.32 -28.42 4.59
CA GLN A 188 -42.30 -28.39 5.69
C GLN A 188 -43.71 -28.76 5.24
N ASN A 189 -44.08 -28.42 3.99
CA ASN A 189 -45.37 -28.82 3.42
C ASN A 189 -45.45 -30.32 3.11
N ILE A 190 -44.31 -30.99 2.89
CA ILE A 190 -44.25 -32.44 2.57
C ILE A 190 -43.91 -33.32 3.78
N SER A 191 -43.43 -32.76 4.88
CA SER A 191 -43.19 -33.53 6.12
C SER A 191 -44.54 -33.72 6.82
N PRO A 192 -45.08 -34.95 6.89
CA PRO A 192 -46.33 -35.19 7.60
C PRO A 192 -46.14 -34.83 9.07
N ALA A 193 -47.06 -34.03 9.62
CA ALA A 193 -47.18 -33.85 11.07
C ALA A 193 -47.72 -35.17 11.66
N GLU A 194 -46.82 -36.05 12.09
CA GLU A 194 -47.14 -37.08 13.08
C GLU A 194 -47.11 -36.49 14.49
#